data_AF-A0A6N7CW67-F1
#
_entry.id   AF-A0A6N7CW67-F1
#
_cell.length_a   1.000
_cell.length_b   1.000
_cell.length_c   1.000
_cell.angle_alpha   90.00
_cell.angle_beta   90.00
_cell.angle_gamma   90.00
#
_symmetry.space_group_name_H-M   'P 1'
#
loop_
_entity.id
_entity.type
_entity.pdbx_description
1 polymer ?
#
loop_
_entity_poly.entity_id
_entity_poly.type
_entity_poly.pdbx_seq_one_letter_code
_entity_poly.pdbx_strand_id
1 'polypeptide(L)'
;MASGKALNGTKPPKRLKVWLFNAEDPRDELERRIMAACIHFNLKPADIDGHLFLDTGREQELVIAIDDKKGVRIQEPVVEAVVETISELGIDVMVVDPFVLTHQVNENDNGAIDKVAKLWAQVADRTNCSIDIVHHLRKVSDRETTVEDARGAVSLIGAARSVRVLNRMSEAQASEAGLTHEARFSYFSVVYGKSNLSALSHKADWRKLESVALGKGRA
;
A
#
# COMPACT_ATOMS: atom_id res chain seq x y z
N MET A 1 -5.18 2.52 -11.47
CA MET A 1 -5.64 1.11 -11.62
C MET A 1 -7.15 1.05 -11.79
N ALA A 2 -7.93 1.40 -10.76
CA ALA A 2 -9.40 1.45 -10.82
C ALA A 2 -9.95 2.28 -12.00
N SER A 3 -9.32 3.43 -12.29
CA SER A 3 -9.70 4.28 -13.43
C SER A 3 -9.23 3.82 -14.80
N GLY A 4 -8.27 2.90 -14.88
CA GLY A 4 -7.61 2.55 -16.15
C GLY A 4 -6.77 3.68 -16.79
N LYS A 5 -6.68 4.86 -16.14
CA LYS A 5 -5.97 6.04 -16.64
C LYS A 5 -4.53 6.14 -16.09
N ALA A 6 -3.68 6.88 -16.80
CA ALA A 6 -2.27 7.08 -16.48
C ALA A 6 -2.04 8.23 -15.48
N LEU A 7 -2.65 8.15 -14.29
CA LEU A 7 -2.68 9.28 -13.34
C LEU A 7 -1.28 9.73 -12.90
N ASN A 8 -0.36 8.78 -12.71
CA ASN A 8 1.02 9.03 -12.28
C ASN A 8 2.03 8.81 -13.42
N GLY A 9 1.60 8.94 -14.68
CA GLY A 9 2.44 8.75 -15.88
C GLY A 9 2.49 7.31 -16.40
N THR A 10 2.06 6.31 -15.61
CA THR A 10 2.01 4.90 -16.03
C THR A 10 0.56 4.46 -16.23
N LYS A 11 0.21 4.04 -17.44
CA LYS A 11 -1.11 3.49 -17.76
C LYS A 11 -1.16 2.00 -17.42
N PRO A 12 -2.16 1.50 -16.68
CA PRO A 12 -2.33 0.06 -16.53
C PRO A 12 -2.76 -0.57 -17.88
N PRO A 13 -2.38 -1.83 -18.15
CA PRO A 13 -2.68 -2.49 -19.43
C PRO A 13 -4.19 -2.68 -19.66
N LYS A 14 -4.95 -2.87 -18.58
CA LYS A 14 -6.41 -2.89 -18.56
C LYS A 14 -6.92 -2.14 -17.34
N ARG A 15 -8.21 -1.80 -17.33
CA ARG A 15 -8.89 -1.32 -16.12
C ARG A 15 -8.99 -2.51 -15.15
N LEU A 16 -8.72 -2.26 -13.88
CA LEU A 16 -8.62 -3.30 -12.84
C LEU A 16 -9.66 -3.04 -11.75
N LYS A 17 -10.22 -4.11 -11.19
CA LYS A 17 -10.98 -4.04 -9.93
C LYS A 17 -9.98 -4.02 -8.77
N VAL A 18 -10.05 -2.96 -7.97
CA VAL A 18 -9.13 -2.68 -6.87
C VAL A 18 -9.91 -2.67 -5.56
N TRP A 19 -9.48 -3.48 -4.61
CA TRP A 19 -9.96 -3.42 -3.24
C TRP A 19 -8.93 -2.73 -2.36
N LEU A 20 -9.28 -1.57 -1.79
CA LEU A 20 -8.48 -0.90 -0.78
C LEU A 20 -9.03 -1.25 0.59
N PHE A 21 -8.25 -2.00 1.36
CA PHE A 21 -8.50 -2.23 2.78
C PHE A 21 -7.52 -1.38 3.59
N ASN A 22 -8.00 -0.27 4.14
CA ASN A 22 -7.20 0.58 5.01
C ASN A 22 -7.57 0.33 6.48
N ALA A 23 -6.68 -0.31 7.22
CA ALA A 23 -6.90 -0.71 8.60
C ALA A 23 -6.73 0.43 9.63
N GLU A 24 -6.28 1.62 9.22
CA GLU A 24 -5.94 2.73 10.11
C GLU A 24 -7.02 3.83 10.17
N ASP A 25 -7.42 4.34 9.01
CA ASP A 25 -8.22 5.54 8.84
C ASP A 25 -9.73 5.24 8.79
N PRO A 26 -10.59 6.12 9.31
CA PRO A 26 -12.04 5.98 9.20
C PRO A 26 -12.53 6.19 7.76
N ARG A 27 -13.72 5.65 7.45
CA ARG A 27 -14.32 5.68 6.10
C ARG A 27 -14.44 7.10 5.53
N ASP A 28 -14.85 8.07 6.33
CA ASP A 28 -15.03 9.45 5.88
C ASP A 28 -13.72 10.10 5.44
N GLU A 29 -12.60 9.79 6.11
CA GLU A 29 -11.28 10.26 5.71
C GLU A 29 -10.80 9.59 4.42
N LEU A 30 -11.02 8.28 4.26
CA LEU A 30 -10.70 7.57 3.02
C LEU A 30 -11.49 8.12 1.84
N GLU A 31 -12.79 8.35 2.01
CA GLU A 31 -13.65 8.96 0.99
C GLU A 31 -13.18 10.37 0.63
N ARG A 32 -12.82 11.20 1.61
CA ARG A 32 -12.24 12.54 1.35
C ARG A 32 -10.96 12.48 0.52
N ARG A 33 -10.04 11.55 0.82
CA ARG A 33 -8.81 11.37 0.05
C ARG A 33 -9.08 10.90 -1.37
N ILE A 34 -10.03 9.98 -1.56
CA ILE A 34 -10.45 9.50 -2.89
C ILE A 34 -11.11 10.65 -3.67
N MET A 35 -11.97 11.44 -3.05
CA MET A 35 -12.60 12.62 -3.66
C MET A 35 -11.57 13.66 -4.07
N ALA A 36 -10.58 13.95 -3.23
CA ALA A 36 -9.48 14.85 -3.55
C ALA A 36 -8.72 14.38 -4.79
N ALA A 37 -8.38 13.07 -4.85
CA ALA A 37 -7.74 12.48 -6.02
C ALA A 37 -8.63 12.57 -7.26
N CYS A 38 -9.95 12.34 -7.13
CA CYS A 38 -10.89 12.46 -8.24
C CYS A 38 -10.96 13.89 -8.78
N ILE A 39 -11.01 14.90 -7.91
CA ILE A 39 -10.99 16.31 -8.31
C ILE A 39 -9.67 16.64 -9.01
N HIS A 40 -8.54 16.30 -8.40
CA HIS A 40 -7.21 16.61 -8.94
C HIS A 40 -7.01 16.04 -10.35
N PHE A 41 -7.43 14.79 -10.55
CA PHE A 41 -7.27 14.09 -11.82
C PHE A 41 -8.49 14.19 -12.75
N ASN A 42 -9.47 15.02 -12.42
CA ASN A 42 -10.72 15.18 -13.17
C ASN A 42 -11.39 13.82 -13.50
N LEU A 43 -11.49 12.95 -12.49
CA LEU A 43 -12.17 11.67 -12.58
C LEU A 43 -13.67 11.85 -12.36
N LYS A 44 -14.45 11.15 -13.18
CA LYS A 44 -15.91 11.05 -13.05
C LYS A 44 -16.26 9.81 -12.24
N PRO A 45 -17.45 9.74 -11.61
CA PRO A 45 -17.90 8.54 -10.90
C PRO A 45 -17.77 7.26 -11.73
N ALA A 46 -18.13 7.31 -13.01
CA ALA A 46 -18.00 6.18 -13.95
C ALA A 46 -16.55 5.67 -14.14
N ASP A 47 -15.54 6.50 -13.82
CA ASP A 47 -14.14 6.09 -13.85
C ASP A 47 -13.77 5.19 -12.67
N ILE A 48 -14.52 5.16 -11.56
CA ILE A 48 -14.18 4.32 -10.40
C ILE A 48 -15.29 3.36 -9.99
N ASP A 49 -16.53 3.65 -10.37
CA ASP A 49 -17.70 2.85 -10.01
C ASP A 49 -17.59 1.41 -10.53
N GLY A 50 -17.95 0.45 -9.67
CA GLY A 50 -17.77 -0.99 -9.88
C GLY A 50 -16.31 -1.47 -9.98
N HIS A 51 -15.32 -0.60 -9.77
CA HIS A 51 -13.88 -0.93 -9.90
C HIS A 51 -13.04 -0.54 -8.67
N LEU A 52 -13.56 0.30 -7.77
CA LEU A 52 -12.91 0.61 -6.50
C LEU A 52 -13.83 0.14 -5.36
N PHE A 53 -13.32 -0.79 -4.57
CA PHE A 53 -13.97 -1.30 -3.36
C PHE A 53 -13.19 -0.79 -2.16
N LEU A 54 -13.90 -0.39 -1.10
CA LEU A 54 -13.31 0.30 0.04
C LEU A 54 -13.84 -0.27 1.35
N ASP A 55 -12.91 -0.78 2.16
CA ASP A 55 -13.17 -1.17 3.55
C ASP A 55 -12.17 -0.55 4.50
N THR A 56 -12.59 -0.40 5.75
CA THR A 56 -11.78 0.17 6.82
C THR A 56 -11.69 -0.76 8.03
N GLY A 57 -10.49 -0.80 8.62
CA GLY A 57 -10.21 -1.43 9.91
C GLY A 57 -11.04 -0.87 11.07
N ARG A 58 -11.59 0.34 10.90
CA ARG A 58 -12.43 1.01 11.89
C ARG A 58 -13.84 0.45 11.97
N GLU A 59 -14.26 -0.30 10.96
CA GLU A 59 -15.58 -0.95 10.89
C GLU A 59 -15.46 -2.48 11.00
N GLN A 60 -14.38 -3.05 10.45
CA GLN A 60 -14.12 -4.48 10.47
C GLN A 60 -12.61 -4.76 10.61
N GLU A 61 -12.22 -5.64 11.52
CA GLU A 61 -10.81 -6.05 11.66
C GLU A 61 -10.39 -7.05 10.57
N LEU A 62 -9.14 -6.95 10.11
CA LEU A 62 -8.51 -7.86 9.13
C LEU A 62 -7.32 -8.60 9.72
N VAL A 63 -7.48 -9.17 10.91
CA VAL A 63 -6.40 -9.92 11.57
C VAL A 63 -6.38 -11.36 11.04
N ILE A 64 -5.42 -11.70 10.20
CA ILE A 64 -5.31 -13.04 9.56
C ILE A 64 -4.46 -14.03 10.37
N ALA A 65 -3.70 -13.56 11.35
CA ALA A 65 -2.86 -14.39 12.19
C ALA A 65 -2.64 -13.76 13.56
N ILE A 66 -2.56 -14.59 14.61
CA ILE A 66 -2.28 -14.16 15.98
C ILE A 66 -1.25 -15.08 16.63
N ASP A 67 -0.55 -14.59 17.65
CA ASP A 67 0.26 -15.46 18.50
C ASP A 67 -0.61 -16.26 19.48
N ASP A 68 -0.27 -17.54 19.65
CA ASP A 68 -0.80 -18.41 20.69
C ASP A 68 0.36 -19.11 21.43
N LYS A 69 0.09 -19.81 22.52
CA LYS A 69 1.07 -20.55 23.33
C LYS A 69 1.89 -21.58 22.52
N LYS A 70 1.37 -22.01 21.36
CA LYS A 70 2.01 -22.97 20.44
C LYS A 70 2.68 -22.30 19.23
N GLY A 71 2.73 -20.97 19.19
CA GLY A 71 3.23 -20.16 18.08
C GLY A 71 2.11 -19.51 17.27
N VAL A 72 2.44 -19.03 16.06
CA VAL A 72 1.48 -18.36 15.17
C VAL A 72 0.31 -19.26 14.80
N ARG A 73 -0.90 -18.80 15.09
CA ARG A 73 -2.17 -19.40 14.70
C ARG A 73 -2.82 -18.56 13.60
N ILE A 74 -3.17 -19.20 12.49
CA ILE A 74 -3.88 -18.57 11.37
C ILE A 74 -5.36 -18.42 11.74
N GLN A 75 -5.93 -17.26 11.44
CA GLN A 75 -7.37 -17.01 11.54
C GLN A 75 -8.04 -17.46 10.24
N GLU A 76 -8.17 -18.78 10.05
CA GLU A 76 -8.73 -19.38 8.82
C GLU A 76 -10.05 -18.75 8.37
N PRO A 77 -11.05 -18.48 9.25
CA PRO A 77 -12.30 -17.85 8.81
C PRO A 77 -12.10 -16.47 8.15
N VAL A 78 -11.13 -15.68 8.64
CA VAL A 78 -10.83 -14.36 8.07
C VAL A 78 -10.13 -14.50 6.72
N VAL A 79 -9.18 -15.44 6.62
CA VAL A 79 -8.47 -15.73 5.38
C VAL A 79 -9.43 -16.21 4.29
N GLU A 80 -10.33 -17.14 4.62
CA GLU A 80 -11.31 -17.65 3.67
C GLU A 80 -12.31 -16.56 3.25
N ALA A 81 -12.78 -15.71 4.17
CA ALA A 81 -13.64 -14.58 3.82
C ALA A 81 -12.97 -13.60 2.84
N VAL A 82 -11.65 -13.35 2.99
CA VAL A 82 -10.88 -12.54 2.03
C VAL A 82 -10.80 -13.22 0.66
N VAL A 83 -10.50 -14.52 0.63
CA VAL A 83 -10.42 -15.32 -0.60
C VAL A 83 -11.76 -15.35 -1.35
N GLU A 84 -12.84 -15.59 -0.62
CA GLU A 84 -14.22 -15.57 -1.14
C GLU A 84 -14.54 -14.19 -1.72
N THR A 85 -14.33 -13.12 -0.96
CA THR A 85 -14.59 -11.74 -1.41
C THR A 85 -13.82 -11.38 -2.67
N ILE A 86 -12.52 -11.71 -2.73
CA ILE A 86 -11.69 -11.49 -3.92
C ILE A 86 -12.27 -12.25 -5.13
N SER A 87 -12.65 -13.51 -4.93
CA SER A 87 -13.14 -14.39 -6.00
C SER A 87 -14.52 -13.97 -6.51
N GLU A 88 -15.45 -13.66 -5.61
CA GLU A 88 -16.83 -13.25 -5.92
C GLU A 88 -16.87 -11.92 -6.66
N LEU A 89 -16.10 -10.93 -6.18
CA LEU A 89 -16.05 -9.61 -6.80
C LEU A 89 -15.12 -9.58 -8.02
N GLY A 90 -14.26 -10.59 -8.19
CA GLY A 90 -13.24 -10.67 -9.25
C GLY A 90 -12.18 -9.57 -9.09
N ILE A 91 -11.67 -9.37 -7.88
CA ILE A 91 -10.66 -8.36 -7.58
C ILE A 91 -9.34 -8.72 -8.27
N ASP A 92 -8.79 -7.79 -9.06
CA ASP A 92 -7.49 -7.98 -9.70
C ASP A 92 -6.34 -7.55 -8.76
N VAL A 93 -6.59 -6.55 -7.89
CA VAL A 93 -5.60 -6.00 -6.96
C VAL A 93 -6.23 -5.70 -5.61
N MET A 94 -5.70 -6.25 -4.53
CA MET A 94 -6.00 -5.87 -3.17
C MET A 94 -4.84 -5.05 -2.60
N VAL A 95 -5.13 -3.90 -2.03
CA VAL A 95 -4.19 -3.07 -1.28
C VAL A 95 -4.51 -3.20 0.20
N VAL A 96 -3.49 -3.57 0.98
CA VAL A 96 -3.59 -3.80 2.43
C VAL A 96 -2.72 -2.78 3.14
N ASP A 97 -3.35 -1.87 3.89
CA ASP A 97 -2.67 -0.72 4.46
C ASP A 97 -3.07 -0.46 5.92
N PRO A 98 -2.19 -0.65 6.92
CA PRO A 98 -0.84 -1.21 6.85
C PRO A 98 -0.82 -2.72 7.17
N PHE A 99 0.33 -3.35 6.88
CA PHE A 99 0.65 -4.72 7.24
C PHE A 99 0.49 -5.02 8.74
N VAL A 100 0.98 -4.13 9.60
CA VAL A 100 1.05 -4.35 11.06
C VAL A 100 -0.32 -4.58 11.69
N LEU A 101 -1.39 -4.04 11.09
CA LEU A 101 -2.75 -4.21 11.58
C LEU A 101 -3.44 -5.47 11.04
N THR A 102 -2.73 -6.28 10.23
CA THR A 102 -3.28 -7.52 9.67
C THR A 102 -2.92 -8.75 10.51
N HIS A 103 -2.17 -8.57 11.60
CA HIS A 103 -1.74 -9.66 12.45
C HIS A 103 -1.55 -9.19 13.90
N GLN A 104 -1.63 -10.12 14.84
CA GLN A 104 -1.27 -9.89 16.25
C GLN A 104 -0.10 -10.81 16.65
N VAL A 105 0.87 -10.95 15.74
CA VAL A 105 2.13 -11.66 16.02
C VAL A 105 3.23 -10.68 16.40
N ASN A 106 4.23 -11.13 17.14
CA ASN A 106 5.40 -10.33 17.47
C ASN A 106 6.23 -9.98 16.22
N GLU A 107 6.28 -8.70 15.83
CA GLU A 107 7.03 -8.24 14.66
C GLU A 107 8.55 -8.47 14.74
N ASN A 108 9.10 -8.63 15.95
CA ASN A 108 10.53 -8.95 16.09
C ASN A 108 10.81 -10.46 15.90
N ASP A 109 9.78 -11.30 15.81
CA ASP A 109 9.91 -12.70 15.43
C ASP A 109 9.85 -12.86 13.91
N ASN A 110 11.03 -12.95 13.29
CA ASN A 110 11.17 -13.13 11.85
C ASN A 110 10.44 -14.39 11.33
N GLY A 111 10.38 -15.46 12.12
CA GLY A 111 9.69 -16.69 11.75
C GLY A 111 8.18 -16.53 11.78
N ALA A 112 7.66 -15.75 12.72
CA ALA A 112 6.24 -15.40 12.76
C ALA A 112 5.85 -14.53 11.56
N ILE A 113 6.62 -13.47 11.28
CA ILE A 113 6.35 -12.58 10.15
C ILE A 113 6.51 -13.28 8.80
N ASP A 114 7.48 -14.19 8.65
CA ASP A 114 7.61 -15.02 7.44
C ASP A 114 6.34 -15.86 7.17
N LYS A 115 5.72 -16.42 8.21
CA LYS A 115 4.45 -17.15 8.07
C LYS A 115 3.32 -16.22 7.60
N VAL A 116 3.20 -15.03 8.17
CA VAL A 116 2.17 -14.06 7.77
C VAL A 116 2.39 -13.58 6.33
N ALA A 117 3.62 -13.27 5.95
CA ALA A 117 3.97 -12.85 4.60
C ALA A 117 3.68 -13.96 3.57
N LYS A 118 4.02 -15.22 3.90
CA LYS A 118 3.69 -16.38 3.06
C LYS A 118 2.19 -16.62 2.96
N LEU A 119 1.42 -16.37 4.02
CA LEU A 119 -0.03 -16.50 4.00
C LEU A 119 -0.65 -15.50 3.00
N TRP A 120 -0.20 -14.25 2.98
CA TRP A 120 -0.62 -13.29 1.95
C TRP A 120 -0.21 -13.72 0.54
N ALA A 121 0.99 -14.27 0.36
CA ALA A 121 1.42 -14.82 -0.93
C ALA A 121 0.53 -16.00 -1.38
N GLN A 122 0.12 -16.87 -0.45
CA GLN A 122 -0.80 -17.97 -0.73
C GLN A 122 -2.19 -17.47 -1.11
N VAL A 123 -2.70 -16.42 -0.45
CA VAL A 123 -3.97 -15.77 -0.85
C VAL A 123 -3.86 -15.24 -2.29
N ALA A 124 -2.76 -14.56 -2.62
CA ALA A 124 -2.48 -14.06 -3.97
C ALA A 124 -2.49 -15.20 -5.01
N ASP A 125 -1.76 -16.28 -4.73
CA ASP A 125 -1.66 -17.44 -5.64
C ASP A 125 -3.00 -18.18 -5.78
N ARG A 126 -3.78 -18.33 -4.71
CA ARG A 126 -5.10 -18.99 -4.71
C ARG A 126 -6.14 -18.23 -5.52
N THR A 127 -6.08 -16.90 -5.47
CA THR A 127 -7.12 -16.03 -6.05
C THR A 127 -6.71 -15.44 -7.39
N ASN A 128 -5.45 -15.61 -7.81
CA ASN A 128 -4.87 -14.90 -8.95
C ASN A 128 -5.01 -13.37 -8.85
N CYS A 129 -5.02 -12.85 -7.61
CA CYS A 129 -5.08 -11.42 -7.29
C CYS A 129 -3.69 -10.91 -6.90
N SER A 130 -3.34 -9.70 -7.33
CA SER A 130 -2.16 -9.01 -6.83
C SER A 130 -2.44 -8.48 -5.42
N ILE A 131 -1.59 -8.80 -4.44
CA ILE A 131 -1.69 -8.25 -3.08
C ILE A 131 -0.55 -7.24 -2.88
N ASP A 132 -0.90 -5.97 -2.67
CA ASP A 132 0.03 -4.87 -2.40
C ASP A 132 -0.05 -4.49 -0.92
N ILE A 133 1.06 -4.65 -0.20
CA ILE A 133 1.11 -4.49 1.25
C ILE A 133 1.89 -3.22 1.58
N VAL A 134 1.25 -2.29 2.28
CA VAL A 134 1.90 -1.10 2.81
C VAL A 134 2.53 -1.45 4.16
N HIS A 135 3.82 -1.18 4.31
CA HIS A 135 4.54 -1.46 5.56
C HIS A 135 5.32 -0.22 6.00
N HIS A 136 5.00 0.27 7.19
CA HIS A 136 5.73 1.37 7.80
C HIS A 136 7.08 0.89 8.29
N LEU A 137 8.15 1.46 7.75
CA LEU A 137 9.49 1.22 8.27
C LEU A 137 9.69 2.07 9.53
N ARG A 138 10.30 1.49 10.57
CA ARG A 138 10.72 2.28 11.73
C ARG A 138 11.60 3.41 11.22
N LYS A 139 11.36 4.64 11.72
CA LYS A 139 12.17 5.81 11.39
C LYS A 139 13.63 5.51 11.67
N VAL A 140 14.36 5.17 10.62
CA VAL A 140 15.79 5.36 10.61
C VAL A 140 15.98 6.88 10.61
N SER A 141 17.00 7.37 11.30
CA SER A 141 17.38 8.80 11.39
C SER A 141 17.31 9.53 10.03
N ASP A 142 17.45 10.87 10.00
CA ASP A 142 17.31 11.79 8.83
C ASP A 142 18.01 11.43 7.49
N ARG A 143 18.56 10.23 7.33
CA ARG A 143 18.98 9.63 6.08
C ARG A 143 17.81 9.03 5.28
N GLU A 144 18.04 8.89 3.98
CA GLU A 144 17.12 8.17 3.10
C GLU A 144 16.94 6.72 3.55
N THR A 145 15.71 6.25 3.52
CA THR A 145 15.38 4.85 3.76
C THR A 145 15.69 4.06 2.50
N THR A 146 16.60 3.11 2.63
CA THR A 146 16.98 2.19 1.57
C THR A 146 16.21 0.88 1.70
N VAL A 147 16.27 0.04 0.66
CA VAL A 147 15.80 -1.35 0.73
C VAL A 147 16.51 -2.12 1.86
N GLU A 148 17.73 -1.72 2.18
CA GLU A 148 18.52 -2.32 3.25
C GLU A 148 18.02 -1.92 4.64
N ASP A 149 17.38 -0.76 4.78
CA ASP A 149 16.73 -0.34 6.03
C ASP A 149 15.44 -1.08 6.31
N ALA A 150 14.80 -1.56 5.23
CA ALA A 150 13.74 -2.53 5.30
C ALA A 150 14.24 -3.94 5.69
N ARG A 151 15.55 -4.17 5.93
CA ARG A 151 16.06 -5.44 6.47
C ARG A 151 15.52 -5.76 7.88
N GLY A 152 14.92 -4.82 8.61
CA GLY A 152 14.09 -5.16 9.79
C GLY A 152 12.87 -6.03 9.45
N ALA A 153 12.49 -6.09 8.18
CA ALA A 153 11.41 -6.87 7.59
C ALA A 153 11.92 -7.81 6.47
N VAL A 154 13.12 -8.43 6.64
CA VAL A 154 13.72 -9.34 5.64
C VAL A 154 12.72 -10.37 5.12
N SER A 155 11.91 -10.95 6.02
CA SER A 155 10.90 -11.96 5.69
C SER A 155 9.83 -11.43 4.74
N LEU A 156 9.33 -10.21 4.97
CA LEU A 156 8.34 -9.56 4.11
C LEU A 156 8.91 -9.27 2.71
N ILE A 157 10.14 -8.75 2.65
CA ILE A 157 10.85 -8.50 1.37
C ILE A 157 11.16 -9.81 0.64
N GLY A 158 11.50 -10.87 1.38
CA GLY A 158 11.77 -12.19 0.85
C GLY A 158 10.57 -12.76 0.10
N ALA A 159 9.38 -12.65 0.71
CA ALA A 159 8.12 -13.08 0.10
C ALA A 159 7.66 -12.20 -1.07
N ALA A 160 8.02 -10.91 -1.08
CA ALA A 160 7.60 -9.97 -2.12
C ALA A 160 8.31 -10.20 -3.47
N ARG A 161 7.53 -10.13 -4.56
CA ARG A 161 8.03 -10.15 -5.96
C ARG A 161 8.49 -8.78 -6.46
N SER A 162 7.91 -7.71 -5.92
CA SER A 162 8.28 -6.32 -6.19
C SER A 162 8.24 -5.53 -4.89
N VAL A 163 9.20 -4.62 -4.71
CA VAL A 163 9.27 -3.74 -3.54
C VAL A 163 9.52 -2.31 -4.00
N ARG A 164 8.73 -1.38 -3.48
CA ARG A 164 8.90 0.06 -3.68
C ARG A 164 9.14 0.72 -2.34
N VAL A 165 10.07 1.67 -2.32
CA VAL A 165 10.38 2.48 -1.14
C VAL A 165 10.03 3.93 -1.46
N LEU A 166 9.33 4.58 -0.54
CA LEU A 166 8.95 5.99 -0.62
C LEU A 166 9.83 6.78 0.35
N ASN A 167 10.56 7.78 -0.17
CA ASN A 167 11.42 8.64 0.62
C ASN A 167 11.00 10.10 0.49
N ARG A 168 10.94 10.82 1.61
CA ARG A 168 10.77 12.29 1.57
C ARG A 168 12.00 12.94 0.96
N MET A 169 11.82 14.09 0.31
CA MET A 169 12.95 14.88 -0.19
C MET A 169 13.87 15.33 0.97
N SER A 170 15.14 14.95 0.89
CA SER A 170 16.17 15.45 1.81
C SER A 170 16.49 16.92 1.56
N GLU A 171 17.13 17.57 2.53
CA GLU A 171 17.57 18.96 2.39
C GLU A 171 18.63 19.14 1.29
N ALA A 172 19.55 18.18 1.16
CA ALA A 172 20.55 18.18 0.09
C ALA A 172 19.90 18.11 -1.30
N GLN A 173 18.93 17.21 -1.49
CA GLN A 173 18.18 17.10 -2.75
C GLN A 173 17.34 18.35 -3.04
N ALA A 174 16.76 18.98 -2.01
CA ALA A 174 16.03 20.23 -2.18
C ALA A 174 16.97 21.34 -2.66
N SER A 175 18.15 21.47 -2.06
CA SER A 175 19.18 22.45 -2.46
C SER A 175 19.64 22.22 -3.90
N GLU A 176 19.92 20.97 -4.28
CA GLU A 176 20.31 20.60 -5.66
C GLU A 176 19.20 20.91 -6.68
N ALA A 177 17.94 20.72 -6.30
CA ALA A 177 16.78 21.02 -7.13
C ALA A 177 16.39 22.51 -7.12
N GLY A 178 17.08 23.37 -6.38
CA GLY A 178 16.75 24.80 -6.25
C GLY A 178 15.46 25.09 -5.46
N LEU A 179 15.06 24.18 -4.56
CA LEU A 179 13.88 24.28 -3.71
C LEU A 179 14.24 24.80 -2.30
N THR A 180 13.30 25.49 -1.65
CA THR A 180 13.49 25.89 -0.25
C THR A 180 13.36 24.69 0.69
N HIS A 181 13.87 24.85 1.93
CA HIS A 181 13.73 23.84 2.97
C HIS A 181 12.27 23.46 3.21
N GLU A 182 11.34 24.42 3.18
CA GLU A 182 9.93 24.21 3.42
C GLU A 182 9.25 23.52 2.22
N ALA A 183 9.62 23.89 1.00
CA ALA A 183 9.04 23.32 -0.22
C ALA A 183 9.29 21.80 -0.31
N ARG A 184 10.44 21.31 0.19
CA ARG A 184 10.82 19.89 0.14
C ARG A 184 9.80 18.94 0.77
N PHE A 185 9.06 19.39 1.79
CA PHE A 185 8.07 18.55 2.48
C PHE A 185 6.87 18.17 1.60
N SER A 186 6.69 18.85 0.47
CA SER A 186 5.69 18.50 -0.52
C SER A 186 6.18 17.45 -1.53
N TYR A 187 7.43 16.98 -1.44
CA TYR A 187 8.00 16.06 -2.42
C TYR A 187 8.46 14.76 -1.79
N PHE A 188 8.26 13.68 -2.53
CA PHE A 188 8.78 12.35 -2.19
C PHE A 188 9.22 11.63 -3.47
N SER A 189 10.20 10.74 -3.34
CA SER A 189 10.65 9.86 -4.40
C SER A 189 10.09 8.46 -4.20
N VAL A 190 9.86 7.77 -5.31
CA VAL A 190 9.56 6.33 -5.35
C VAL A 190 10.75 5.63 -6.00
N VAL A 191 11.32 4.66 -5.29
CA VAL A 191 12.46 3.86 -5.77
C VAL A 191 12.07 2.39 -5.80
N TYR A 192 12.39 1.71 -6.89
CA TYR A 192 12.18 0.26 -7.02
C TYR A 192 13.32 -0.48 -6.36
N GLY A 193 13.02 -1.09 -5.21
CA GLY A 193 14.01 -1.77 -4.39
C GLY A 193 14.29 -3.21 -4.76
N LYS A 194 13.33 -3.85 -5.43
CA LYS A 194 13.41 -5.22 -5.92
C LYS A 194 12.43 -5.39 -7.08
N SER A 195 12.90 -5.97 -8.19
CA SER A 195 12.06 -6.47 -9.26
C SER A 195 12.65 -7.78 -9.76
N ASN A 196 11.91 -8.87 -9.59
CA ASN A 196 12.38 -10.19 -10.03
C ASN A 196 12.23 -10.41 -11.55
N LEU A 197 11.46 -9.57 -12.24
CA LEU A 197 11.01 -9.82 -13.63
C LEU A 197 11.16 -8.60 -14.57
N SER A 198 11.78 -7.50 -14.12
CA SER A 198 12.07 -6.34 -14.95
C SER A 198 13.44 -5.75 -14.61
N ALA A 199 14.05 -5.00 -15.54
CA ALA A 199 15.29 -4.29 -15.26
C ALA A 199 15.13 -3.39 -14.04
N LEU A 200 16.08 -3.48 -13.10
CA LEU A 200 16.17 -2.55 -11.99
C LEU A 200 16.58 -1.19 -12.56
N SER A 201 15.73 -0.19 -12.36
CA SER A 201 16.11 1.20 -12.58
C SER A 201 16.35 1.83 -11.21
N HIS A 202 17.57 2.31 -10.97
CA HIS A 202 17.88 3.14 -9.80
C HIS A 202 17.31 4.55 -9.93
N LYS A 203 16.53 4.84 -10.99
CA LYS A 203 15.90 6.13 -11.19
C LYS A 203 14.77 6.31 -10.17
N ALA A 204 14.92 7.36 -9.35
CA ALA A 204 13.86 7.84 -8.49
C ALA A 204 12.77 8.51 -9.33
N ASP A 205 11.51 8.05 -9.17
CA ASP A 205 10.35 8.77 -9.68
C ASP A 205 9.90 9.78 -8.62
N TRP A 206 10.11 11.07 -8.89
CA TRP A 206 9.69 12.14 -8.00
C TRP A 206 8.20 12.45 -8.14
N ARG A 207 7.56 12.67 -6.99
CA ARG A 207 6.14 13.02 -6.85
C ARG A 207 6.01 14.24 -5.96
N LYS A 208 4.96 15.02 -6.22
CA LYS A 208 4.56 16.17 -5.43
C LYS A 208 3.20 15.90 -4.79
N LEU A 209 3.06 16.24 -3.53
CA LEU A 209 1.79 16.26 -2.80
C LEU A 209 1.04 17.53 -3.17
N GLU A 210 -0.15 17.37 -3.73
CA GLU A 210 -1.03 18.47 -4.12
C GLU A 210 -2.19 18.57 -3.13
N SER A 211 -2.41 19.77 -2.60
CA SER A 211 -3.54 20.05 -1.71
C SER A 211 -4.77 20.38 -2.54
N VAL A 212 -5.88 19.68 -2.27
CA VAL A 212 -7.14 19.83 -3.00
C VAL A 212 -8.23 20.22 -2.04
N ALA A 213 -8.88 21.37 -2.29
CA ALA A 213 -10.04 21.78 -1.52
C ALA A 213 -11.27 20.96 -1.94
N LEU A 214 -11.90 20.28 -0.97
CA LEU A 214 -13.10 19.46 -1.20
C LEU A 214 -14.40 20.27 -1.23
N GLY A 215 -14.32 21.60 -1.00
CA GLY A 215 -15.50 22.44 -0.75
C GLY A 215 -16.10 22.20 0.65
N LYS A 216 -17.17 22.93 0.98
CA LYS A 216 -17.87 22.75 2.26
C LYS A 216 -18.72 21.48 2.17
N GLY A 217 -18.37 20.45 2.95
CA GLY A 217 -19.25 19.30 3.18
C GLY A 217 -20.55 19.74 3.85
N ARG A 218 -21.69 19.17 3.47
CA ARG A 218 -22.90 19.29 4.28
C ARG A 218 -22.66 18.46 5.56
N ALA A 219 -22.74 19.14 6.69
CA ALA A 219 -22.79 18.55 8.02
C ALA A 219 -24.05 17.69 8.19
#